data_AF-A0A6M7UYT7-F1
#
_entry.id   AF-A0A6M7UYT7-F1
#
_cell.length_a   1.000
_cell.length_b   1.000
_cell.length_c   1.000
_cell.angle_alpha   90.00
_cell.angle_beta   90.00
_cell.angle_gamma   90.00
#
_symmetry.space_group_name_H-M   'P 1'
#
loop_
_entity.id
_entity.type
_entity.pdbx_description
1 polymer ?
#
loop_
_entity_poly.entity_id
_entity_poly.type
_entity_poly.pdbx_seq_one_letter_code
_entity_poly.pdbx_strand_id
1 'polypeptide(L)' 'MGATIALLPITRHRDVMAKEPERPGLAPETVRTIARESGATEQQIREIISLVGFDRASILREARLLAKDG' A
#
# COMPACT_ATOMS: atom_id res chain seq x y z
N MET A 1 -5.85 -26.10 56.12
CA MET A 1 -4.77 -26.17 55.12
C MET A 1 -5.31 -25.58 53.83
N GLY A 2 -5.02 -24.31 53.57
CA GLY A 2 -5.54 -23.57 52.42
C GLY A 2 -4.38 -23.21 51.49
N ALA A 3 -4.48 -23.61 50.22
CA ALA A 3 -3.64 -23.07 49.16
C ALA A 3 -4.55 -22.24 48.25
N THR A 4 -4.57 -20.93 48.49
CA THR A 4 -5.20 -19.94 47.62
C THR A 4 -4.36 -19.82 46.34
N ILE A 5 -4.90 -20.26 45.21
CA ILE A 5 -4.26 -20.12 43.91
C ILE A 5 -4.44 -18.67 43.49
N ALA A 6 -3.36 -17.88 43.55
CA ALA A 6 -3.35 -16.51 43.06
C ALA A 6 -3.48 -16.51 41.54
N LEU A 7 -4.61 -16.02 41.05
CA LEU A 7 -4.85 -15.72 39.65
C LEU A 7 -3.97 -14.52 39.25
N LEU A 8 -2.82 -14.78 38.61
CA LEU A 8 -2.03 -13.75 37.96
C LEU A 8 -2.85 -13.15 36.81
N PRO A 9 -3.00 -11.80 36.71
CA PRO A 9 -3.65 -11.20 35.56
C PRO A 9 -2.80 -11.48 34.33
N ILE A 10 -3.40 -12.19 33.37
CA ILE A 10 -2.86 -12.41 32.03
C ILE A 10 -2.49 -11.04 31.48
N THR A 11 -1.18 -10.83 31.33
CA THR A 11 -0.57 -9.60 30.85
C THR A 11 -1.32 -9.11 29.62
N ARG A 12 -1.91 -7.92 29.73
CA ARG A 12 -2.42 -7.14 28.60
C ARG A 12 -1.35 -7.12 27.53
N HIS A 13 -1.60 -7.81 26.41
CA HIS A 13 -0.88 -7.54 25.19
C HIS A 13 -1.31 -6.13 24.74
N ARG A 14 -0.56 -5.14 25.24
CA ARG A 14 -0.56 -3.77 24.75
C ARG A 14 -0.36 -3.80 23.24
N ASP A 15 -1.24 -3.10 22.55
CA ASP A 15 -0.97 -2.26 21.39
C ASP A 15 0.28 -2.66 20.57
N VAL A 16 0.13 -3.70 19.76
CA VAL A 16 0.93 -3.74 18.53
C VAL A 16 0.18 -2.84 17.57
N MET A 17 0.56 -1.56 17.57
CA MET A 17 0.35 -0.64 16.48
C MET A 17 0.85 -1.37 15.23
N ALA A 18 -0.06 -2.01 14.51
CA ALA A 18 0.20 -2.60 13.21
C ALA A 18 0.55 -1.41 12.33
N LYS A 19 1.84 -1.07 12.30
CA LYS A 19 2.43 -0.34 11.21
C LYS A 19 2.03 -1.17 10.00
N GLU A 20 1.06 -0.67 9.22
CA GLU A 20 0.70 -1.29 7.96
C GLU A 20 2.02 -1.69 7.30
N PRO A 21 2.18 -2.95 6.87
CA PRO A 21 3.40 -3.35 6.20
C PRO A 21 3.61 -2.29 5.13
N GLU A 22 4.78 -1.63 5.15
CA GLU A 22 5.19 -0.71 4.09
C GLU A 22 5.04 -1.51 2.82
N ARG A 23 3.88 -1.36 2.17
CA ARG A 23 3.55 -2.13 0.98
C ARG A 23 4.74 -1.86 0.07
N PRO A 24 5.36 -2.87 -0.56
CA PRO A 24 6.44 -2.65 -1.51
C PRO A 24 5.86 -1.96 -2.74
N GLY A 25 5.44 -0.72 -2.55
CA GLY A 25 4.80 0.15 -3.50
C GLY A 25 5.88 1.04 -4.09
N LEU A 26 5.67 1.41 -5.35
CA LEU A 26 6.48 2.45 -5.96
C LEU A 26 6.47 3.69 -5.06
N ALA A 27 7.65 4.29 -4.89
CA ALA A 27 7.79 5.51 -4.11
C ALA A 27 6.78 6.55 -4.62
N PRO A 28 6.18 7.37 -3.74
CA PRO A 28 5.19 8.37 -4.14
C PRO A 28 5.71 9.32 -5.23
N GLU A 29 7.01 9.62 -5.22
CA GLU A 29 7.68 10.40 -6.25
C GLU A 29 7.71 9.70 -7.62
N THR A 30 7.79 8.37 -7.65
CA THR A 30 7.70 7.59 -8.88
C THR A 30 6.28 7.62 -9.45
N VAL A 31 5.26 7.49 -8.58
CA VAL A 31 3.85 7.61 -8.98
C VAL A 31 3.58 8.99 -9.59
N ARG A 32 4.06 10.05 -8.95
CA ARG A 32 3.97 11.43 -9.45
C ARG A 32 4.64 11.63 -10.80
N THR A 33 5.86 11.11 -10.95
CA THR A 33 6.60 11.20 -12.20
C THR A 33 5.85 10.52 -13.35
N ILE A 34 5.36 9.29 -13.10
CA ILE A 34 4.60 8.53 -14.10
C ILE A 34 3.30 9.23 -14.48
N ALA A 35 2.57 9.78 -13.49
CA ALA A 35 1.35 10.55 -13.72
C ALA A 35 1.61 11.74 -14.67
N ARG A 36 2.66 12.52 -14.40
CA ARG A 36 3.07 13.65 -15.26
C ARG A 36 3.48 13.22 -16.66
N GLU A 37 4.22 12.12 -16.79
CA GLU A 37 4.68 11.62 -18.09
C GLU A 37 3.56 11.02 -18.95
N SER A 38 2.53 10.47 -18.32
CA SER A 38 1.42 9.79 -19.00
C SER A 38 0.20 10.68 -19.22
N GLY A 39 0.08 11.77 -18.46
CA GLY A 39 -1.14 12.59 -18.43
C GLY A 39 -2.24 12.02 -17.54
N ALA A 40 -2.00 10.89 -16.86
CA ALA A 40 -2.93 10.29 -15.92
C ALA A 40 -2.79 10.90 -14.51
N THR A 41 -3.80 10.72 -13.67
CA THR A 41 -3.76 11.12 -12.25
C THR A 41 -2.99 10.11 -11.39
N GLU A 42 -2.43 10.56 -10.26
CA GLU A 42 -1.75 9.65 -9.31
C GLU A 42 -2.65 8.50 -8.83
N GLN A 43 -3.95 8.73 -8.71
CA GLN A 43 -4.93 7.72 -8.33
C GLN A 43 -5.04 6.63 -9.42
N GLN A 44 -5.19 7.03 -10.68
CA GLN A 44 -5.20 6.10 -11.81
C GLN A 44 -3.91 5.29 -11.88
N ILE A 45 -2.75 5.91 -11.62
CA ILE A 45 -1.47 5.19 -11.59
C ILE A 45 -1.46 4.12 -10.48
N ARG A 46 -1.97 4.41 -9.28
CA ARG A 46 -2.06 3.42 -8.19
C ARG A 46 -2.99 2.26 -8.54
N GLU A 47 -4.07 2.54 -9.24
CA GLU A 47 -4.99 1.51 -9.73
C GLU A 47 -4.32 0.63 -10.79
N ILE A 48 -3.66 1.24 -11.79
CA ILE A 48 -2.88 0.51 -12.79
C ILE A 48 -1.83 -0.38 -12.12
N ILE A 49 -1.07 0.15 -11.16
CA ILE A 49 -0.06 -0.60 -10.41
C ILE A 49 -0.69 -1.81 -9.70
N SER A 50 -1.90 -1.64 -9.15
CA SER A 50 -2.62 -2.74 -8.49
C SER A 50 -3.07 -3.82 -9.47
N LEU A 51 -3.22 -3.49 -10.76
CA LEU A 51 -3.64 -4.41 -11.81
C LEU A 51 -2.46 -5.10 -12.53
N VAL A 52 -1.40 -4.36 -12.86
CA VAL A 52 -0.27 -4.85 -13.68
C VAL A 52 1.03 -5.05 -12.89
N GLY A 53 1.06 -4.64 -11.62
CA GLY A 53 2.26 -4.65 -10.79
C GLY A 53 3.13 -3.40 -10.97
N PHE A 54 4.41 -3.51 -10.62
CA PHE A 54 5.33 -2.36 -10.51
C PHE A 54 6.21 -2.13 -11.75
N ASP A 55 5.97 -2.83 -12.85
CA ASP A 55 6.74 -2.66 -14.08
C ASP A 55 6.43 -1.32 -14.76
N ARG A 56 7.45 -0.48 -14.91
CA ARG A 56 7.29 0.89 -15.42
C ARG A 56 6.78 0.94 -16.86
N ALA A 57 7.21 0.02 -17.72
CA ALA A 57 6.79 0.00 -19.13
C ALA A 57 5.30 -0.35 -19.25
N SER A 58 4.86 -1.35 -18.48
CA SER A 58 3.46 -1.77 -18.40
C SER A 58 2.58 -0.66 -17.83
N ILE A 59 3.01 0.00 -16.74
CA ILE A 59 2.26 1.11 -16.15
C ILE A 59 2.12 2.27 -17.15
N LEU A 60 3.19 2.66 -17.84
CA LEU A 60 3.14 3.75 -18.81
C LEU A 60 2.26 3.42 -20.02
N ARG A 61 2.24 2.16 -20.46
CA ARG A 61 1.36 1.71 -21.55
C ARG A 61 -0.10 1.91 -21.16
N GLU A 62 -0.51 1.37 -20.01
CA GLU A 62 -1.89 1.48 -19.53
C GLU A 62 -2.28 2.93 -19.24
N ALA A 63 -1.37 3.71 -18.63
CA ALA A 63 -1.63 5.10 -18.29
C ALA A 63 -1.84 5.97 -19.54
N ARG A 64 -1.10 5.71 -20.63
CA ARG A 64 -1.28 6.39 -21.92
C ARG A 64 -2.56 6.00 -22.64
N LEU A 65 -3.05 4.76 -22.45
CA LEU A 65 -4.35 4.35 -22.98
C LEU A 65 -5.47 5.12 -22.25
N LEU A 66 -5.43 5.10 -20.91
CA LEU A 66 -6.39 5.84 -20.08
C LEU A 66 -6.42 7.34 -20.36
N ALA A 67 -5.26 7.96 -20.64
CA ALA A 67 -5.20 9.38 -20.97
C ALA A 67 -5.75 9.73 -22.38
N LYS A 68 -5.92 8.74 -23.27
CA LYS A 68 -6.51 8.94 -24.61
C LYS A 68 -8.03 8.73 -24.63
N ASP A 69 -8.54 7.93 -23.69
CA ASP A 69 -9.97 7.64 -23.56
C ASP A 69 -10.73 8.69 -22.73
N GLY A 70 -10.01 9.62 -22.09
CA GLY A 70 -10.55 10.69 -21.22
C GLY A 70 -10.67 12.06 -21.88
#